data_AF-A0A2R6HWG6-F1
#
_entry.id   AF-A0A2R6HWG6-F1
#
_cell.length_a   1.000
_cell.length_b   1.000
_cell.length_c   1.000
_cell.angle_alpha   90.00
_cell.angle_beta   90.00
_cell.angle_gamma   90.00
#
_symmetry.space_group_name_H-M   'P 1'
#
loop_
_entity.id
_entity.type
_entity.pdbx_description
1 polymer ?
#
loop_
_entity_poly.entity_id
_entity_poly.type
_entity_poly.pdbx_seq_one_letter_code
_entity_poly.pdbx_strand_id
1 'polypeptide(L)' 'MQVLDSSAFIDDYTTEEPIATIPLVREELEDEAGYRFDALEGSGMRVHIPDPGTVERVERAARETGDAETLSRTDVRLL' A
#
# COMPACT_ATOMS: atom_id res chain seq x y z
N MET A 1 -0.59 7.68 -12.47
CA MET A 1 0.26 6.91 -11.53
C MET A 1 -0.65 6.51 -10.39
N GLN A 2 -0.70 5.22 -10.08
CA GLN A 2 -1.58 4.67 -9.06
C GLN A 2 -0.76 4.07 -7.92
N VAL A 3 -1.26 4.21 -6.70
CA VAL A 3 -0.68 3.57 -5.51
C VAL A 3 -1.57 2.39 -5.16
N LEU A 4 -1.00 1.19 -5.19
CA LEU A 4 -1.72 -0.05 -4.96
C LEU A 4 -1.61 -0.46 -3.50
N ASP A 5 -2.75 -0.80 -2.91
CA ASP A 5 -2.90 -1.40 -1.60
C ASP A 5 -2.89 -2.94 -1.70
N SER A 6 -3.00 -3.63 -0.56
CA SER A 6 -3.06 -5.09 -0.51
C SER A 6 -4.25 -5.66 -1.29
N SER A 7 -5.41 -4.98 -1.28
CA SER A 7 -6.60 -5.47 -2.00
C SER A 7 -6.39 -5.53 -3.52
N ALA A 8 -5.65 -4.58 -4.11
CA ALA A 8 -5.31 -4.61 -5.53
C ALA A 8 -4.57 -5.89 -5.95
N PHE A 9 -3.69 -6.44 -5.11
CA PHE A 9 -2.97 -7.68 -5.40
C PHE A 9 -3.81 -8.93 -5.11
N ILE A 10 -4.73 -8.86 -4.14
CA ILE A 10 -5.66 -9.94 -3.82
C ILE A 10 -6.68 -10.12 -4.94
N ASP A 11 -7.19 -9.01 -5.48
CA ASP A 11 -8.27 -8.98 -6.48
C ASP A 11 -7.78 -8.98 -7.94
N ASP A 12 -6.49 -9.25 -8.19
CA ASP A 12 -5.88 -9.30 -9.52
C ASP A 12 -6.11 -8.01 -10.35
N TYR A 13 -5.99 -6.86 -9.69
CA TYR A 13 -6.16 -5.56 -10.35
C TYR A 13 -5.07 -5.34 -11.41
N THR A 14 -5.48 -4.87 -12.60
CA THR A 14 -4.58 -4.60 -13.73
C THR A 14 -4.78 -3.20 -14.28
N THR A 15 -3.68 -2.57 -14.68
CA THR A 15 -3.66 -1.24 -15.28
C THR A 15 -2.44 -1.07 -16.19
N GLU A 16 -2.55 -0.18 -17.18
CA GLU A 16 -1.43 0.25 -18.03
C GLU A 16 -0.70 1.48 -17.48
N GLU A 17 -1.21 2.08 -16.40
CA GLU A 17 -0.57 3.22 -15.75
C GLU A 17 0.68 2.82 -14.95
N PRO A 18 1.63 3.74 -14.73
CA PRO A 18 2.71 3.52 -13.77
C PRO A 18 2.14 3.26 -12.37
N ILE A 19 2.58 2.18 -11.73
CA ILE A 19 2.14 1.77 -10.39
C ILE A 19 3.26 1.86 -9.35
N ALA A 20 2.86 2.13 -8.11
CA ALA A 20 3.72 2.10 -6.95
C ALA A 20 3.01 1.48 -5.75
N THR A 21 3.76 1.03 -4.75
CA THR A 21 3.23 0.53 -3.47
C THR A 21 4.29 0.72 -2.39
N ILE A 22 4.02 0.26 -1.16
CA ILE A 22 4.94 0.34 -0.02
C ILE A 22 5.41 -1.06 0.41
N PRO A 23 6.57 -1.18 1.08
CA PRO A 23 7.07 -2.48 1.54
C PRO A 23 6.08 -3.24 2.45
N LEU A 24 5.28 -2.53 3.25
CA LEU A 24 4.33 -3.17 4.17
C LEU A 24 3.22 -3.95 3.46
N VAL A 25 2.82 -3.53 2.25
CA VAL A 25 1.84 -4.28 1.47
C VAL A 25 2.37 -5.69 1.19
N ARG A 26 3.66 -5.83 0.85
CA ARG A 26 4.27 -7.16 0.64
C ARG A 26 4.24 -8.05 1.89
N GLU A 27 4.32 -7.45 3.09
CA GLU A 27 4.27 -8.18 4.37
C GLU A 27 2.88 -8.74 4.67
N GLU A 28 1.81 -8.13 4.13
CA GLU A 28 0.42 -8.60 4.30
C GLU A 28 0.01 -9.66 3.28
N LEU A 29 0.73 -9.76 2.16
CA LEU A 29 0.37 -10.65 1.06
C LEU A 29 0.94 -12.06 1.28
N GLU A 30 0.04 -13.03 1.21
CA GLU A 30 0.33 -14.46 1.22
C GLU A 30 0.02 -15.09 -0.15
N ASP A 31 0.52 -16.31 -0.34
CA ASP A 31 0.23 -17.18 -1.49
C ASP A 31 0.29 -16.46 -2.86
N GLU A 32 -0.78 -16.56 -3.65
CA GLU A 32 -0.87 -16.05 -5.01
C GLU A 32 -0.69 -14.53 -5.09
N ALA A 33 -1.21 -13.79 -4.11
CA ALA A 33 -1.13 -12.34 -4.11
C ALA A 33 0.32 -11.86 -3.89
N GLY A 34 1.10 -12.60 -3.08
CA GLY A 34 2.53 -12.37 -2.94
C GLY A 34 3.29 -12.57 -4.26
N TYR A 35 2.96 -13.61 -5.02
CA TYR A 35 3.57 -13.83 -6.34
C TYR A 35 3.22 -12.72 -7.34
N ARG A 36 2.00 -12.18 -7.30
CA ARG A 36 1.60 -11.03 -8.14
C ARG A 36 2.42 -9.78 -7.79
N PHE A 37 2.64 -9.51 -6.50
CA PHE A 37 3.53 -8.42 -6.09
C PHE A 37 4.92 -8.58 -6.68
N ASP A 38 5.54 -9.74 -6.48
CA ASP A 38 6.92 -10.00 -6.92
C ASP A 38 7.05 -9.88 -8.46
N ALA A 39 6.02 -10.30 -9.20
CA ALA A 39 5.94 -10.14 -10.65
C ALA A 39 5.81 -8.67 -11.09
N LEU A 40 4.96 -7.88 -10.41
CA LEU A 40 4.78 -6.45 -10.73
C LEU A 40 6.02 -5.63 -10.36
N GLU A 41 6.70 -5.96 -9.25
CA GLU A 41 8.00 -5.36 -8.91
C GLU A 41 9.03 -5.64 -10.01
N GLY A 42 9.13 -6.89 -10.47
CA GLY A 42 9.99 -7.29 -11.58
C GLY A 42 9.64 -6.64 -12.92
N SER A 43 8.39 -6.20 -13.12
CA SER A 43 7.93 -5.55 -14.36
C SER A 43 8.00 -4.02 -14.34
N GLY A 44 8.46 -3.43 -13.22
CA GLY A 44 8.73 -1.99 -13.11
C GLY A 44 7.83 -1.22 -12.15
N MET A 45 7.01 -1.90 -11.34
CA MET A 45 6.33 -1.28 -10.20
C MET A 45 7.36 -0.70 -9.23
N ARG A 46 7.08 0.50 -8.70
CA ARG A 46 7.97 1.15 -7.74
C ARG A 46 7.57 0.82 -6.30
N VAL A 47 8.53 0.39 -5.50
CA VAL A 47 8.36 0.32 -4.04
C VAL A 47 8.84 1.63 -3.42
N HIS A 48 7.92 2.39 -2.83
CA HIS A 48 8.18 3.70 -2.23
C HIS A 48 8.10 3.64 -0.71
N ILE A 49 8.95 4.40 -0.03
CA ILE A 49 8.89 4.55 1.44
C ILE A 49 8.30 5.93 1.72
N PRO A 50 7.12 6.01 2.38
CA PRO A 50 6.48 7.28 2.69
C PRO A 50 7.33 8.11 3.65
N ASP A 51 7.25 9.43 3.50
CA ASP A 51 7.91 10.36 4.41
C ASP A 51 7.30 10.28 5.82
N PRO A 52 8.11 10.23 6.90
CA PRO A 52 7.58 10.16 8.26
C PRO A 52 6.60 11.28 8.62
N GLY A 53 6.81 12.49 8.12
CA GLY A 53 5.91 13.63 8.34
C GLY A 53 4.58 13.49 7.60
N THR A 54 4.50 12.69 6.54
CA THR A 54 3.23 12.30 5.92
C THR A 54 2.48 11.31 6.80
N VAL A 55 3.16 10.28 7.29
CA VAL A 55 2.58 9.28 8.21
C VAL A 55 2.01 9.94 9.45
N GLU A 56 2.75 10.85 10.09
CA GLU A 56 2.26 11.60 11.26
C GLU A 56 1.03 12.47 10.95
N ARG A 57 0.90 12.98 9.73
CA ARG A 57 -0.29 13.74 9.31
C ARG A 57 -1.51 12.85 9.19
N VAL A 58 -1.36 11.66 8.60
CA VAL A 58 -2.44 10.67 8.49
C VAL A 58 -2.85 10.17 9.87
N GLU A 59 -1.91 9.82 10.74
CA GLU A 59 -2.21 9.39 12.11
C GLU A 59 -3.00 10.45 12.89
N ARG A 60 -2.64 11.73 12.74
CA ARG A 60 -3.38 12.83 13.39
C ARG A 60 -4.79 12.94 12.83
N ALA A 61 -4.94 12.92 11.51
CA ALA A 61 -6.25 12.99 10.87
C ALA A 61 -7.14 11.82 11.32
N ALA A 62 -6.61 10.60 11.36
CA ALA A 62 -7.32 9.42 11.83
C ALA A 62 -7.77 9.54 13.30
N ARG A 63 -6.98 10.17 14.18
CA ARG A 63 -7.39 10.43 15.57
C ARG A 63 -8.50 11.48 15.66
N GLU A 64 -8.45 12.49 14.80
CA GLU A 64 -9.46 13.56 14.76
C GLU A 64 -10.80 13.07 14.18
N THR A 65 -10.77 12.16 13.21
CA THR A 65 -11.96 11.56 12.60
C THR A 65 -12.50 10.35 13.35
N GLY A 66 -11.68 9.72 14.20
CA GLY A 66 -12.03 8.51 14.95
C GLY A 66 -11.63 7.20 14.28
N ASP A 67 -10.95 7.26 13.14
CA ASP A 67 -10.50 6.08 12.37
C ASP A 67 -9.20 5.45 12.90
N ALA A 68 -8.58 6.05 13.92
CA ALA A 68 -7.26 5.62 14.43
C ALA A 68 -7.21 4.16 14.91
N GLU A 69 -8.34 3.60 15.35
CA GLU A 69 -8.43 2.19 15.77
C GLU A 69 -8.90 1.25 14.65
N THR A 70 -9.33 1.81 13.51
CA THR A 70 -9.84 1.06 12.35
C THR A 70 -8.76 0.90 11.27
N LEU A 71 -7.98 1.94 11.02
CA LEU A 71 -6.91 1.89 10.03
C LEU A 71 -5.77 0.98 10.52
N SER A 72 -5.36 0.05 9.66
CA SER A 72 -4.17 -0.75 9.92
C SER A 72 -2.91 0.11 9.79
N ARG A 73 -1.79 -0.43 10.28
CA ARG A 73 -0.48 0.20 10.10
C ARG A 73 -0.10 0.36 8.63
N THR A 74 -0.55 -0.56 7.78
CA THR A 74 -0.31 -0.52 6.33
C THR A 74 -1.11 0.60 5.69
N ASP A 75 -2.40 0.73 6.04
CA ASP A 75 -3.28 1.81 5.55
C ASP A 75 -2.70 3.19 5.91
N VAL A 76 -2.28 3.37 7.16
CA VAL A 76 -1.72 4.64 7.64
C VAL A 76 -0.45 5.04 6.89
N ARG A 77 0.35 4.07 6.41
CA ARG A 77 1.58 4.33 5.66
C ARG A 77 1.35 4.43 4.15
N LEU A 78 0.21 3.96 3.66
CA LEU A 78 -0.14 4.02 2.25
C LEU A 78 -0.73 5.39 1.87
N LEU A 79 -1.49 6.00 2.79
CA LEU A 79 -2.13 7.31 2.67
C LEU A 79 -1.14 8.48 2.84
#